data_AF-A0A1Q3U6Q7-F1
#
_entry.id   AF-A0A1Q3U6Q7-F1
#
_cell.length_a   1.000
_cell.length_b   1.000
_cell.length_c   1.000
_cell.angle_alpha   90.00
_cell.angle_beta   90.00
_cell.angle_gamma   90.00
#
_symmetry.space_group_name_H-M   'P 1'
#
loop_
_entity.id
_entity.type
_entity.pdbx_description
1 polymer ?
#
loop_
_entity_poly.entity_id
_entity_poly.type
_entity_poly.pdbx_seq_one_letter_code
_entity_poly.pdbx_strand_id
1 'polypeptide(L)'
;MKLFNLLFATTFLVLASCNNNKNKAAVNPDQPKTEVKKEAATDTHEHEEDKGPVTLDNGKKWKANPETLTGINKMIQLTQDGLANKMSAATLKGSLETEFQTIFDKCTMTGEAHNQLHHFLIPLKGLLEKINTNAENTIVLTEMKTYLDTFKNYFD
;
A
#
# COMPACT_ATOMS: atom_id res chain seq x y z
N MET A 1 31.87 -40.71 -0.07
CA MET A 1 32.11 -40.12 1.27
C MET A 1 33.52 -39.55 1.32
N LYS A 2 33.64 -38.23 1.41
CA LYS A 2 34.87 -37.55 1.83
C LYS A 2 34.43 -36.45 2.78
N LEU A 3 34.60 -36.70 4.08
CA LEU A 3 34.51 -35.69 5.13
C LEU A 3 35.77 -34.84 5.06
N PHE A 4 35.61 -33.52 5.04
CA PHE A 4 36.67 -32.61 5.44
C PHE A 4 36.05 -31.52 6.33
N ASN A 5 36.24 -31.70 7.64
CA ASN A 5 35.98 -30.68 8.63
C ASN A 5 37.14 -29.68 8.61
N LEU A 6 36.84 -28.39 8.49
CA LEU A 6 37.77 -27.36 8.91
C LEU A 6 36.99 -26.26 9.64
N LEU A 7 37.04 -26.34 10.98
CA LEU A 7 36.68 -25.23 11.86
C LEU A 7 37.62 -24.05 11.57
N PHE A 8 37.05 -22.87 11.27
CA PHE A 8 37.73 -21.61 11.51
C PHE A 8 37.05 -20.89 12.67
N ALA A 9 37.83 -20.73 13.73
CA ALA A 9 37.45 -20.04 14.95
C ALA A 9 37.39 -18.52 14.75
N THR A 10 36.47 -17.93 15.49
CA THR A 10 36.08 -16.53 15.67
C THR A 10 37.22 -15.54 15.93
N THR A 11 37.04 -14.30 15.49
CA THR A 11 37.57 -13.13 16.22
C THR A 11 36.59 -11.96 16.11
N PHE A 12 35.91 -11.66 17.21
CA PHE A 12 35.15 -10.43 17.45
C PHE A 12 36.13 -9.29 17.71
N LEU A 13 35.95 -8.13 17.06
CA LEU A 13 36.54 -6.87 17.51
C LEU A 13 35.41 -5.86 17.72
N VAL A 14 35.00 -5.71 18.98
CA VAL A 14 34.10 -4.64 19.43
C VAL A 14 34.95 -3.43 19.73
N LEU A 15 34.73 -2.32 19.02
CA LEU A 15 35.17 -1.00 19.48
C LEU A 15 33.97 -0.28 20.07
N ALA A 16 33.87 -0.35 21.39
CA ALA A 16 32.99 0.48 22.20
C ALA A 16 33.55 1.91 22.25
N SER A 17 32.74 2.90 21.92
CA SER A 17 32.98 4.30 22.28
C SER A 17 31.95 4.74 23.31
N CYS A 18 32.44 5.07 24.50
CA CYS A 18 31.70 5.77 25.54
C CYS A 18 32.07 7.26 25.49
N ASN A 19 31.09 8.16 25.60
CA ASN A 19 31.28 9.29 26.51
C ASN A 19 29.97 9.77 27.16
N ASN A 20 30.09 9.99 28.46
CA ASN A 20 29.08 10.40 29.45
C ASN A 20 28.79 11.89 29.38
N ASN A 21 27.57 12.29 29.77
CA ASN A 21 27.43 13.42 30.68
C ASN A 21 26.43 13.08 31.79
N LYS A 22 26.84 13.34 33.05
CA LYS A 22 26.11 13.05 34.28
C LYS A 22 25.39 14.33 34.73
N ASN A 23 24.15 14.20 35.19
CA ASN A 23 23.70 14.90 36.40
C ASN A 23 22.54 14.13 37.06
N LYS A 24 22.66 13.95 38.37
CA LYS A 24 21.72 13.24 39.25
C LYS A 24 20.76 14.23 39.93
N ALA A 25 19.56 13.72 40.23
CA ALA A 25 18.85 13.77 41.53
C ALA A 25 17.47 14.46 41.60
N ALA A 26 16.51 13.66 42.10
CA ALA A 26 15.42 13.93 43.08
C ALA A 26 14.12 14.69 42.68
N VAL A 27 13.04 13.92 42.41
CA VAL A 27 11.72 13.79 43.14
C VAL A 27 11.37 14.96 44.10
N ASN A 28 10.19 15.64 44.14
CA ASN A 28 8.76 15.26 44.01
C ASN A 28 7.83 16.53 43.92
N PRO A 29 6.48 16.44 44.16
CA PRO A 29 5.37 16.55 43.21
C PRO A 29 4.60 17.90 43.25
N ASP A 30 3.82 18.24 42.22
CA ASP A 30 2.36 18.49 42.30
C ASP A 30 1.77 18.88 40.92
N GLN A 31 0.51 18.48 40.72
CA GLN A 31 -0.50 18.63 39.64
C GLN A 31 -0.50 19.88 38.70
N PRO A 32 -1.41 19.98 37.67
CA PRO A 32 -2.16 18.97 36.89
C PRO A 32 -2.29 19.25 35.36
N LYS A 33 -2.81 18.25 34.63
CA LYS A 33 -3.60 18.31 33.36
C LYS A 33 -2.94 18.93 32.12
N THR A 34 -2.64 18.08 31.13
CA THR A 34 -3.01 18.38 29.74
C THR A 34 -3.38 17.08 29.03
N GLU A 35 -4.56 17.11 28.42
CA GLU A 35 -5.11 16.09 27.53
C GLU A 35 -4.30 15.96 26.23
N VAL A 36 -4.71 14.97 25.44
CA VAL A 36 -4.39 14.71 24.04
C VAL A 36 -3.25 13.71 23.81
N LYS A 37 -3.64 12.43 23.70
CA LYS A 37 -3.07 11.55 22.70
C LYS A 37 -4.21 10.80 21.99
N LYS A 38 -4.85 11.49 21.04
CA LYS A 38 -5.56 10.83 19.94
C LYS A 38 -4.47 10.44 18.95
N GLU A 39 -4.04 9.20 19.00
CA GLU A 39 -3.22 8.60 17.95
C GLU A 39 -4.08 8.57 16.68
N ALA A 40 -3.98 9.63 15.88
CA ALA A 40 -4.19 9.54 14.47
C ALA A 40 -3.02 8.73 13.93
N ALA A 41 -3.25 7.43 13.73
CA ALA A 41 -2.40 6.60 12.90
C ALA A 41 -2.33 7.28 11.53
N THR A 42 -1.27 8.05 11.34
CA THR A 42 -0.89 8.55 10.03
C THR A 42 -0.22 7.36 9.40
N ASP A 43 -0.99 6.61 8.63
CA ASP A 43 -0.47 5.51 7.83
C ASP A 43 0.28 6.12 6.64
N THR A 44 1.47 6.62 6.91
CA THR A 44 2.45 6.93 5.87
C THR A 44 2.99 5.62 5.34
N HIS A 45 2.22 4.97 4.46
CA HIS A 45 2.74 4.00 3.52
C HIS A 45 3.59 4.72 2.46
N GLU A 46 4.69 5.34 2.88
CA GLU A 46 5.79 5.71 2.01
C GLU A 46 6.65 4.47 1.80
N HIS A 47 6.07 3.50 1.09
CA HIS A 47 6.84 2.42 0.52
C HIS A 47 7.44 2.95 -0.78
N GLU A 48 8.75 3.25 -0.76
CA GLU A 48 9.60 3.22 -1.95
C GLU A 48 9.68 1.76 -2.45
N GLU A 49 8.54 1.18 -2.82
CA GLU A 49 8.45 -0.14 -3.39
C GLU A 49 8.83 -0.05 -4.87
N ASP A 50 9.66 -1.00 -5.28
CA ASP A 50 10.13 -1.19 -6.63
C ASP A 50 8.96 -1.08 -7.62
N LYS A 51 9.05 -0.12 -8.56
CA LYS A 51 7.99 0.17 -9.55
C LYS A 51 8.02 -0.87 -10.67
N GLY A 52 7.98 -2.15 -10.32
CA GLY A 52 7.98 -3.25 -11.26
C GLY A 52 6.65 -3.39 -12.00
N PRO A 53 6.64 -3.90 -13.24
CA PRO A 53 5.40 -4.36 -13.85
C PRO A 53 4.82 -5.53 -13.06
N VAL A 54 3.50 -5.71 -13.13
CA VAL A 54 2.85 -6.90 -12.57
C VAL A 54 3.25 -8.13 -13.37
N THR A 55 3.63 -9.20 -12.69
CA THR A 55 4.07 -10.46 -13.28
C THR A 55 3.19 -11.62 -12.83
N LEU A 56 3.32 -12.77 -13.50
CA LEU A 56 2.62 -14.02 -13.11
C LEU A 56 3.47 -14.83 -12.13
N ASP A 57 2.83 -15.56 -11.22
CA ASP A 57 3.45 -16.61 -10.41
C ASP A 57 3.84 -17.79 -11.29
N ASN A 58 5.03 -17.74 -11.88
CA ASN A 58 5.54 -18.83 -12.73
C ASN A 58 4.54 -19.23 -13.84
N GLY A 59 3.90 -18.23 -14.45
CA GLY A 59 2.86 -18.41 -15.47
C GLY A 59 1.43 -18.60 -14.93
N LYS A 60 1.23 -18.58 -13.61
CA LYS A 60 -0.08 -18.64 -12.96
C LYS A 60 -0.49 -17.28 -12.40
N LYS A 61 -1.79 -17.11 -12.16
CA LYS A 61 -2.33 -15.92 -11.50
C LYS A 61 -2.10 -15.98 -9.99
N TRP A 62 -1.93 -14.82 -9.39
CA TRP A 62 -1.89 -14.63 -7.95
C TRP A 62 -3.29 -14.78 -7.36
N LYS A 63 -3.38 -15.42 -6.19
CA LYS A 63 -4.64 -15.56 -5.46
C LYS A 63 -4.94 -14.27 -4.71
N ALA A 64 -5.99 -13.58 -5.14
CA ALA A 64 -6.50 -12.42 -4.42
C ALA A 64 -7.48 -12.85 -3.32
N ASN A 65 -7.47 -12.14 -2.19
CA ASN A 65 -8.52 -12.33 -1.20
C ASN A 65 -9.86 -11.76 -1.72
N PRO A 66 -11.01 -12.28 -1.23
CA PRO A 66 -12.33 -11.88 -1.74
C PRO A 66 -12.62 -10.37 -1.67
N GLU A 67 -12.09 -9.69 -0.66
CA GLU A 67 -12.26 -8.25 -0.47
C GLU A 67 -11.54 -7.46 -1.57
N THR A 68 -10.34 -7.88 -1.98
CA THR A 68 -9.60 -7.29 -3.10
C THR A 68 -10.37 -7.48 -4.41
N LEU A 69 -10.85 -8.70 -4.69
CA LEU A 69 -11.68 -8.97 -5.86
C LEU A 69 -12.94 -8.10 -5.89
N THR A 70 -13.59 -7.94 -4.75
CA THR A 70 -14.78 -7.10 -4.60
C THR A 70 -14.46 -5.63 -4.86
N GLY A 71 -13.36 -5.13 -4.30
CA GLY A 71 -12.95 -3.74 -4.45
C GLY A 71 -12.60 -3.38 -5.89
N ILE A 72 -11.83 -4.23 -6.58
CA ILE A 72 -11.51 -4.03 -8.00
C ILE A 72 -12.79 -4.02 -8.85
N ASN A 73 -13.72 -4.95 -8.60
CA ASN A 73 -14.99 -4.99 -9.35
C ASN A 73 -15.85 -3.75 -9.12
N LYS A 74 -15.89 -3.21 -7.90
CA LYS A 74 -16.59 -1.95 -7.64
C LYS A 74 -15.90 -0.76 -8.28
N MET A 75 -14.57 -0.70 -8.28
CA MET A 75 -13.85 0.36 -9.02
C MET A 75 -14.16 0.30 -10.52
N ILE A 76 -14.27 -0.90 -11.10
CA ILE A 76 -14.71 -1.10 -12.49
C ILE A 76 -16.11 -0.53 -12.70
N GLN A 77 -17.06 -0.84 -11.82
CA GLN A 77 -18.44 -0.35 -11.89
C GLN A 77 -18.52 1.18 -11.74
N LEU A 78 -17.83 1.75 -10.75
CA LEU A 78 -17.75 3.20 -10.54
C LEU A 78 -17.20 3.91 -11.78
N THR A 79 -16.14 3.36 -12.38
CA THR A 79 -15.55 3.91 -13.60
C THR A 79 -16.54 3.89 -14.77
N GLN A 80 -17.31 2.78 -14.92
CA GLN A 80 -18.37 2.68 -15.93
C GLN A 80 -19.51 3.68 -15.69
N ASP A 81 -19.93 3.85 -14.44
CA ASP A 81 -20.97 4.80 -14.06
C ASP A 81 -20.52 6.25 -14.30
N GLY A 82 -19.24 6.53 -14.08
CA GLY A 82 -18.59 7.80 -14.45
C GLY A 82 -18.63 8.06 -15.95
N LEU A 83 -18.21 7.09 -16.77
CA LEU A 83 -18.29 7.19 -18.24
C LEU A 83 -19.72 7.35 -18.77
N ALA A 84 -20.70 6.75 -18.06
CA ALA A 84 -22.12 6.89 -18.36
C ALA A 84 -22.76 8.16 -17.78
N ASN A 85 -21.97 9.06 -17.17
CA ASN A 85 -22.41 10.31 -16.54
C ASN A 85 -23.53 10.12 -15.49
N LYS A 86 -23.50 9.01 -14.74
CA LYS A 86 -24.53 8.70 -13.73
C LYS A 86 -24.33 9.44 -12.40
N MET A 87 -23.17 10.07 -12.20
CA MET A 87 -22.84 10.83 -10.98
C MET A 87 -21.88 11.98 -11.29
N SER A 88 -21.78 12.94 -10.38
CA SER A 88 -20.84 14.06 -10.52
C SER A 88 -19.38 13.58 -10.44
N ALA A 89 -18.46 14.31 -11.08
CA ALA A 89 -17.03 14.00 -11.00
C ALA A 89 -16.48 14.04 -9.56
N ALA A 90 -17.01 14.93 -8.72
CA ALA A 90 -16.65 14.99 -7.30
C ALA A 90 -17.11 13.74 -6.52
N THR A 91 -18.36 13.30 -6.73
CA THR A 91 -18.89 12.07 -6.13
C THR A 91 -18.11 10.85 -6.61
N LEU A 92 -17.86 10.76 -7.91
CA LEU A 92 -17.10 9.67 -8.52
C LEU A 92 -15.69 9.55 -7.93
N LYS A 93 -14.96 10.67 -7.87
CA LYS A 93 -13.59 10.69 -7.33
C LYS A 93 -13.57 10.22 -5.87
N GLY A 94 -14.46 10.77 -5.04
CA GLY A 94 -14.55 10.36 -3.63
C GLY A 94 -14.92 8.88 -3.45
N SER A 95 -15.83 8.34 -4.28
CA SER A 95 -16.17 6.92 -4.24
C SER A 95 -15.02 6.01 -4.68
N LEU A 96 -14.28 6.39 -5.72
CA LEU A 96 -13.10 5.66 -6.18
C LEU A 96 -11.98 5.69 -5.14
N GLU A 97 -11.71 6.84 -4.52
CA GLU A 97 -10.72 6.98 -3.43
C GLU A 97 -11.09 6.12 -2.23
N THR A 98 -12.37 6.11 -1.84
CA THR A 98 -12.85 5.29 -0.73
C THR A 98 -12.67 3.79 -1.01
N GLU A 99 -13.04 3.34 -2.21
CA GLU A 99 -12.88 1.92 -2.56
C GLU A 99 -11.41 1.55 -2.75
N PHE A 100 -10.59 2.42 -3.32
CA PHE A 100 -9.15 2.23 -3.43
C PHE A 100 -8.50 2.04 -2.06
N GLN A 101 -8.83 2.89 -1.07
CA GLN A 101 -8.37 2.72 0.30
C GLN A 101 -8.86 1.41 0.92
N THR A 102 -10.13 1.06 0.68
CA THR A 102 -10.74 -0.18 1.20
C THR A 102 -9.98 -1.44 0.76
N ILE A 103 -9.39 -1.44 -0.45
CA ILE A 103 -8.57 -2.55 -0.93
C ILE A 103 -7.33 -2.76 -0.04
N PHE A 104 -6.65 -1.70 0.37
CA PHE A 104 -5.51 -1.79 1.29
C PHE A 104 -5.96 -2.25 2.67
N ASP A 105 -6.98 -1.58 3.22
CA ASP A 105 -7.46 -1.83 4.59
C ASP A 105 -7.92 -3.29 4.79
N LYS A 106 -8.38 -3.94 3.72
CA LYS A 106 -8.93 -5.30 3.75
C LYS A 106 -8.03 -6.32 3.06
N CYS A 107 -6.83 -5.97 2.63
CA CYS A 107 -5.90 -6.92 2.04
C CYS A 107 -5.43 -7.90 3.11
N THR A 108 -5.66 -9.19 2.88
CA THR A 108 -5.14 -10.29 3.73
C THR A 108 -4.09 -11.14 3.03
N MET A 109 -3.75 -10.80 1.79
CA MET A 109 -2.64 -11.42 1.06
C MET A 109 -1.31 -11.11 1.76
N THR A 110 -0.37 -12.04 1.66
CA THR A 110 0.98 -11.89 2.17
C THR A 110 1.99 -12.36 1.12
N GLY A 111 3.26 -12.00 1.30
CA GLY A 111 4.34 -12.38 0.40
C GLY A 111 4.17 -11.80 -1.00
N GLU A 112 4.59 -12.52 -2.02
CA GLU A 112 4.70 -11.96 -3.37
C GLU A 112 3.35 -11.59 -4.00
N ALA A 113 2.26 -12.27 -3.66
CA ALA A 113 0.92 -11.88 -4.11
C ALA A 113 0.55 -10.46 -3.65
N HIS A 114 0.95 -10.07 -2.44
CA HIS A 114 0.74 -8.74 -1.89
C HIS A 114 1.60 -7.69 -2.63
N ASN A 115 2.89 -7.97 -2.83
CA ASN A 115 3.79 -7.09 -3.58
C ASN A 115 3.27 -6.84 -5.01
N GLN A 116 2.77 -7.89 -5.67
CA GLN A 116 2.23 -7.79 -7.02
C GLN A 116 0.91 -7.00 -7.05
N LEU A 117 0.10 -7.06 -5.99
CA LEU A 117 -1.06 -6.18 -5.85
C LEU A 117 -0.58 -4.72 -5.76
N HIS A 118 0.46 -4.43 -4.97
CA HIS A 118 1.02 -3.09 -4.86
C HIS A 118 1.52 -2.55 -6.21
N HIS A 119 2.25 -3.37 -6.98
CA HIS A 119 2.64 -3.02 -8.35
C HIS A 119 1.42 -2.69 -9.22
N PHE A 120 0.31 -3.41 -9.08
CA PHE A 120 -0.93 -3.13 -9.81
C PHE A 120 -1.59 -1.82 -9.36
N LEU A 121 -1.59 -1.52 -8.06
CA LEU A 121 -2.28 -0.36 -7.50
C LEU A 121 -1.53 0.96 -7.73
N ILE A 122 -0.21 0.96 -7.93
CA ILE A 122 0.57 2.18 -8.19
C ILE A 122 0.11 2.91 -9.46
N PRO A 123 0.05 2.29 -10.66
CA PRO A 123 -0.47 2.96 -11.85
C PRO A 123 -1.94 3.37 -11.70
N LEU A 124 -2.75 2.56 -11.02
CA LEU A 124 -4.16 2.86 -10.75
C LEU A 124 -4.32 4.13 -9.91
N LYS A 125 -3.50 4.30 -8.86
CA LYS A 125 -3.44 5.52 -8.06
C LYS A 125 -3.11 6.74 -8.92
N GLY A 126 -2.15 6.61 -9.83
CA GLY A 126 -1.79 7.69 -10.75
C GLY A 126 -2.93 8.08 -11.71
N LEU A 127 -3.77 7.13 -12.13
CA LEU A 127 -4.97 7.43 -12.92
C LEU A 127 -6.06 8.09 -12.06
N LEU A 128 -6.23 7.65 -10.81
CA LEU A 128 -7.17 8.23 -9.86
C LEU A 128 -6.86 9.69 -9.53
N GLU A 129 -5.59 10.02 -9.32
CA GLU A 129 -5.13 11.38 -9.05
C GLU A 129 -5.39 12.36 -10.20
N LYS A 130 -5.40 11.86 -11.44
CA LYS A 130 -5.67 12.65 -12.65
C LYS A 130 -7.15 13.03 -12.82
N ILE A 131 -8.07 12.43 -12.06
CA ILE A 131 -9.49 12.79 -12.12
C ILE A 131 -9.67 14.23 -11.61
N ASN A 132 -10.21 15.08 -12.48
CA ASN A 132 -10.49 16.49 -12.20
C ASN A 132 -11.99 16.67 -11.92
N THR A 133 -12.32 17.10 -10.71
CA THR A 133 -13.72 17.27 -10.26
C THR A 133 -14.46 18.42 -10.94
N ASN A 134 -13.75 19.30 -11.65
CA ASN A 134 -14.29 20.49 -12.32
C ASN A 134 -14.19 20.40 -13.85
N ALA A 135 -13.84 19.24 -14.41
CA ALA A 135 -13.65 19.06 -15.86
C ALA A 135 -14.20 17.70 -16.35
N GLU A 136 -14.18 17.55 -17.67
CA GLU A 136 -14.45 16.29 -18.36
C GLU A 136 -13.34 15.25 -18.04
N ASN A 137 -13.69 13.97 -17.85
CA ASN A 137 -12.75 12.91 -17.45
C ASN A 137 -12.80 11.65 -18.34
N THR A 138 -13.46 11.66 -19.51
CA THR A 138 -13.69 10.51 -20.38
C THR A 138 -12.37 9.82 -20.75
N ILE A 139 -11.32 10.59 -21.05
CA ILE A 139 -10.01 10.02 -21.41
C ILE A 139 -9.43 9.23 -20.23
N VAL A 140 -9.29 9.86 -19.05
CA VAL A 140 -8.72 9.21 -17.86
C VAL A 140 -9.58 8.05 -17.36
N LEU A 141 -10.90 8.16 -17.43
CA LEU A 141 -11.81 7.06 -17.05
C LEU A 141 -11.75 5.90 -18.04
N THR A 142 -11.56 6.16 -19.34
CA THR A 142 -11.35 5.10 -20.34
C THR A 142 -10.03 4.38 -20.11
N GLU A 143 -8.95 5.12 -19.82
CA GLU A 143 -7.66 4.56 -19.45
C GLU A 143 -7.75 3.72 -18.17
N MET A 144 -8.39 4.26 -17.12
CA MET A 144 -8.63 3.55 -15.85
C MET A 144 -9.42 2.26 -16.05
N LYS A 145 -10.51 2.31 -16.84
CA LYS A 145 -11.32 1.12 -17.12
C LYS A 145 -10.51 0.05 -17.82
N THR A 146 -9.75 0.44 -18.85
CA THR A 146 -8.89 -0.46 -19.62
C THR A 146 -7.85 -1.10 -18.70
N TYR A 147 -7.21 -0.32 -17.83
CA TYR A 147 -6.22 -0.82 -16.88
C TYR A 147 -6.84 -1.78 -15.85
N LEU A 148 -7.96 -1.41 -15.23
CA LEU A 148 -8.69 -2.26 -14.29
C LEU A 148 -9.08 -3.61 -14.90
N ASP A 149 -9.48 -3.63 -16.18
CA ASP A 149 -9.83 -4.87 -16.89
C ASP A 149 -8.65 -5.83 -17.07
N THR A 150 -7.41 -5.35 -16.94
CA THR A 150 -6.22 -6.22 -16.97
C THR A 150 -5.98 -6.97 -15.67
N PHE A 151 -6.65 -6.60 -14.56
CA PHE A 151 -6.47 -7.24 -13.26
C PHE A 151 -6.66 -8.77 -13.35
N LYS A 152 -7.70 -9.22 -14.06
CA LYS A 152 -8.01 -10.65 -14.27
C LYS A 152 -6.92 -11.41 -15.02
N ASN A 153 -5.96 -10.74 -15.65
CA ASN A 153 -4.85 -11.40 -16.32
C ASN A 153 -3.81 -11.87 -15.30
N TYR A 154 -3.73 -11.21 -14.14
CA TYR A 154 -2.70 -11.44 -13.12
C TYR A 154 -3.26 -12.04 -11.83
N PHE A 155 -4.53 -11.80 -11.53
CA PHE A 155 -5.17 -12.24 -10.28
C PHE A 155 -6.43 -13.06 -10.54
N ASP A 156 -6.73 -13.98 -9.62
CA ASP A 156 -7.98 -14.73 -9.55
C ASP A 156 -8.48 -14.95 -8.11
#